data_AF-A0A942H309-F1
#
_entry.id   AF-A0A942H309-F1
#
_cell.length_a   1.000
_cell.length_b   1.000
_cell.length_c   1.000
_cell.angle_alpha   90.00
_cell.angle_beta   90.00
_cell.angle_gamma   90.00
#
_symmetry.space_group_name_H-M   'P 1'
#
loop_
_entity.id
_entity.type
_entity.pdbx_description
1 polymer ?
#
loop_
_entity_poly.entity_id
_entity_poly.type
_entity_poly.pdbx_seq_one_letter_code
_entity_poly.pdbx_strand_id
1 'polypeptide(L)'
;MNLQRTKLNILKGTPDLSRQAKSGVSLHCHTEYSREMLGFVPHYAAKLPVINHFWQKEKVKYFAREGKYPNFETGYWSPPLSPQQVYDFEKGQIENAGLNALVSVTDHDCIDGNFTIEEADSKKTVPISLEWTVPFEEGYFHIGVHNLPRDLADEISKQLIGFTFDKQQHTSERLNELFAMLEEVPEILVILNHPLWDIEMAGKEGHERLLKGFLRSFGRWIHALEVNGFRSWSENKAVIELAEAVGIPVATGGDRHGCRPNTVINLTDASSFEEFVGEIRVDKRAEIALMPAYEQPLHSRQLQSFSEILSHYPAFREGRQHWFDRVFFDVDNGKGLISLSSHGWKRGGPRWLRMAIWTLAVMGSPTVRPVFRLFRTKADRVPKSIEKTKFQRPEDSSDLAQILTSDTA
;
A
#
# COMPACT_ATOMS: atom_id res chain seq x y z
N MET A 1 -17.31 16.01 -15.06
CA MET A 1 -18.15 16.12 -13.85
C MET A 1 -17.43 16.97 -12.81
N ASN A 2 -18.19 17.62 -11.93
CA ASN A 2 -17.63 18.35 -10.79
C ASN A 2 -17.55 17.38 -9.61
N LEU A 3 -16.40 17.34 -8.94
CA LEU A 3 -16.24 16.56 -7.71
C LEU A 3 -17.15 17.15 -6.63
N GLN A 4 -17.96 16.30 -5.98
CA GLN A 4 -18.86 16.73 -4.91
C GLN A 4 -18.29 16.40 -3.53
N ARG A 5 -17.49 15.34 -3.43
CA ARG A 5 -17.00 14.78 -2.16
C ARG A 5 -15.52 14.99 -1.95
N THR A 6 -14.77 15.22 -3.02
CA THR A 6 -13.32 15.35 -2.99
C THR A 6 -12.84 16.73 -3.40
N LYS A 7 -12.01 17.36 -2.57
CA LYS A 7 -11.22 18.54 -2.92
C LYS A 7 -9.75 18.15 -3.11
N LEU A 8 -9.15 18.52 -4.24
CA LEU A 8 -7.80 18.13 -4.62
C LEU A 8 -6.86 19.33 -4.68
N ASN A 9 -5.76 19.24 -3.94
CA ASN A 9 -4.65 20.18 -3.95
C ASN A 9 -3.44 19.56 -4.66
N ILE A 10 -2.79 20.31 -5.57
CA ILE A 10 -1.58 19.85 -6.28
C ILE A 10 -0.45 20.80 -5.94
N LEU A 11 0.46 20.33 -5.10
CA LEU A 11 1.55 21.16 -4.60
C LEU A 11 2.74 21.21 -5.56
N LYS A 12 3.41 22.36 -5.57
CA LYS A 12 4.62 22.62 -6.33
C LYS A 12 5.62 23.35 -5.45
N GLY A 13 6.89 22.98 -5.55
CA GLY A 13 7.95 23.61 -4.75
C GLY A 13 7.86 23.22 -3.27
N THR A 14 8.19 24.14 -2.38
CA THR A 14 8.12 23.90 -0.93
C THR A 14 6.66 23.89 -0.48
N PRO A 15 6.17 22.80 0.12
CA PRO A 15 4.79 22.73 0.57
C PRO A 15 4.57 23.65 1.77
N ASP A 16 3.55 24.51 1.71
CA ASP A 16 2.94 25.18 2.86
C ASP A 16 1.43 25.01 2.70
N LEU A 17 0.84 24.30 3.65
CA LEU A 17 -0.57 23.92 3.69
C LEU A 17 -1.29 24.54 4.91
N SER A 18 -0.62 25.40 5.68
CA SER A 18 -1.14 26.00 6.91
C SER A 18 -2.39 26.86 6.71
N ARG A 19 -2.67 27.29 5.48
CA ARG A 19 -3.87 28.05 5.12
C ARG A 19 -5.02 27.16 4.63
N GLN A 20 -4.74 25.88 4.38
CA GLN A 20 -5.66 24.93 3.77
C GLN A 20 -6.31 24.05 4.83
N ALA A 21 -5.57 23.67 5.88
CA ALA A 21 -6.03 22.79 6.94
C ALA A 21 -5.22 23.02 8.23
N LYS A 22 -5.72 22.50 9.34
CA LYS A 22 -4.97 22.47 10.62
C LYS A 22 -4.07 21.24 10.73
N SER A 23 -4.49 20.13 10.16
CA SER A 23 -3.84 18.84 10.29
C SER A 23 -3.67 18.15 8.94
N GLY A 24 -2.64 17.32 8.83
CA GLY A 24 -2.43 16.40 7.74
C GLY A 24 -2.50 14.96 8.26
N VAL A 25 -3.09 14.07 7.47
CA VAL A 25 -3.17 12.63 7.80
C VAL A 25 -2.40 11.82 6.78
N SER A 26 -1.40 11.06 7.26
CA SER A 26 -0.71 10.05 6.48
C SER A 26 -1.30 8.67 6.79
N LEU A 27 -1.73 7.96 5.75
CA LEU A 27 -2.25 6.60 5.83
C LEU A 27 -1.42 5.69 4.94
N HIS A 28 -1.53 4.38 5.16
CA HIS A 28 -0.99 3.35 4.28
C HIS A 28 0.53 3.43 4.07
N CYS A 29 1.26 3.01 5.11
CA CYS A 29 2.71 2.90 5.11
C CYS A 29 3.12 1.57 5.73
N HIS A 30 4.20 0.99 5.22
CA HIS A 30 4.71 -0.31 5.61
C HIS A 30 6.04 -0.20 6.35
N THR A 31 6.19 -0.99 7.41
CA THR A 31 7.36 -1.07 8.29
C THR A 31 8.04 -2.42 8.15
N GLU A 32 9.10 -2.68 8.93
CA GLU A 32 9.75 -3.98 8.95
C GLU A 32 8.88 -5.14 9.48
N TYR A 33 7.68 -4.86 10.00
CA TYR A 33 6.70 -5.89 10.35
C TYR A 33 5.87 -6.36 9.15
N SER A 34 5.74 -5.55 8.10
CA SER A 34 5.03 -5.95 6.87
C SER A 34 5.71 -7.15 6.20
N ARG A 35 4.89 -8.11 5.78
CA ARG A 35 5.32 -9.34 5.11
C ARG A 35 4.94 -9.31 3.64
N GLU A 36 5.86 -8.83 2.84
CA GLU A 36 5.69 -8.71 1.39
C GLU A 36 5.95 -10.04 0.69
N MET A 37 4.89 -10.74 0.33
CA MET A 37 4.96 -12.09 -0.23
C MET A 37 5.71 -12.14 -1.57
N LEU A 38 6.55 -13.15 -1.77
CA LEU A 38 7.39 -13.28 -2.97
C LEU A 38 6.75 -14.06 -4.12
N GLY A 39 5.47 -14.45 -4.01
CA GLY A 39 4.74 -15.23 -5.02
C GLY A 39 4.75 -14.61 -6.43
N PHE A 40 4.89 -13.28 -6.53
CA PHE A 40 4.98 -12.57 -7.81
C PHE A 40 6.33 -12.78 -8.55
N VAL A 41 7.41 -13.13 -7.84
CA VAL A 41 8.78 -13.14 -8.39
C VAL A 41 8.92 -14.03 -9.63
N PRO A 42 8.43 -15.29 -9.65
CA PRO A 42 8.52 -16.15 -10.82
C PRO A 42 7.86 -15.56 -12.07
N HIS A 43 6.72 -14.87 -11.91
CA HIS A 43 5.99 -14.26 -13.01
C HIS A 43 6.82 -13.17 -13.70
N TYR A 44 7.41 -12.25 -12.94
CA TYR A 44 8.23 -11.17 -13.50
C TYR A 44 9.59 -11.66 -14.01
N ALA A 45 10.22 -12.61 -13.32
CA ALA A 45 11.48 -13.20 -13.75
C ALA A 45 11.36 -13.84 -15.14
N ALA A 46 10.21 -14.45 -15.46
CA ALA A 46 9.96 -15.06 -16.76
C ALA A 46 9.81 -14.04 -17.91
N LYS A 47 9.33 -12.82 -17.62
CA LYS A 47 9.08 -11.77 -18.63
C LYS A 47 10.33 -11.06 -19.14
N LEU A 48 11.42 -11.07 -18.37
CA LEU A 48 12.65 -10.34 -18.70
C LEU A 48 13.67 -11.29 -19.33
N PRO A 49 13.98 -11.22 -20.64
CA PRO A 49 14.71 -12.29 -21.34
C PRO A 49 16.05 -12.69 -20.70
N VAL A 50 16.85 -11.71 -20.29
CA VAL A 50 18.15 -11.95 -19.64
C VAL A 50 17.96 -12.58 -18.27
N ILE A 51 17.02 -12.08 -17.48
CA ILE A 51 16.72 -12.63 -16.14
C ILE A 51 16.17 -14.04 -16.28
N ASN A 52 15.23 -14.27 -17.20
CA ASN A 52 14.63 -15.57 -17.46
C ASN A 52 15.70 -16.62 -17.81
N HIS A 53 16.68 -16.28 -18.65
CA HIS A 53 17.78 -17.20 -18.99
C HIS A 53 18.56 -17.67 -17.75
N PHE A 54 18.95 -16.75 -16.87
CA PHE A 54 19.64 -17.12 -15.63
C PHE A 54 18.71 -17.82 -14.64
N TRP A 55 17.46 -17.36 -14.55
CA TRP A 55 16.41 -17.93 -13.72
C TRP A 55 16.16 -19.41 -14.03
N GLN A 56 15.96 -19.77 -15.30
CA GLN A 56 15.78 -21.17 -15.69
C GLN A 56 17.00 -22.03 -15.35
N LYS A 57 18.22 -21.51 -15.55
CA LYS A 57 19.45 -22.22 -15.18
C LYS A 57 19.54 -22.46 -13.68
N GLU A 58 19.21 -21.47 -12.85
CA GLU A 58 19.22 -21.64 -11.40
C GLU A 58 18.10 -22.59 -10.92
N LYS A 59 16.92 -22.57 -11.55
CA LYS A 59 15.85 -23.56 -11.27
C LYS A 59 16.31 -24.99 -11.53
N VAL A 60 16.95 -25.26 -12.66
CA VAL A 60 17.46 -26.60 -12.99
C VAL A 60 18.52 -27.06 -11.98
N LYS A 61 19.46 -26.17 -11.62
CA LYS A 61 20.48 -26.47 -10.60
C LYS A 61 19.86 -26.73 -9.23
N TYR A 62 18.87 -25.93 -8.83
CA TYR A 62 18.19 -26.09 -7.56
C TYR A 62 17.44 -27.43 -7.52
N PHE A 63 16.68 -27.75 -8.57
CA PHE A 63 15.98 -29.04 -8.66
C PHE A 63 16.94 -30.23 -8.63
N ALA A 64 18.07 -30.17 -9.34
CA ALA A 64 19.09 -31.21 -9.32
C ALA A 64 19.71 -31.43 -7.94
N ARG A 65 19.72 -30.39 -7.07
CA ARG A 65 20.28 -30.45 -5.72
C ARG A 65 19.25 -30.85 -4.66
N GLU A 66 18.04 -30.31 -4.74
CA GLU A 66 17.02 -30.40 -3.69
C GLU A 66 15.87 -31.36 -4.04
N GLY A 67 15.79 -31.83 -5.29
CA GLY A 67 14.69 -32.69 -5.77
C GLY A 67 13.32 -32.00 -5.89
N LYS A 68 13.26 -30.69 -5.63
CA LYS A 68 12.06 -29.85 -5.71
C LYS A 68 12.39 -28.48 -6.28
N TYR A 69 11.39 -27.73 -6.72
CA TYR A 69 11.56 -26.32 -7.07
C TYR A 69 11.45 -25.42 -5.84
N PRO A 70 12.04 -24.22 -5.84
CA PRO A 70 11.88 -23.28 -4.73
C PRO A 70 10.41 -22.84 -4.63
N ASN A 71 9.86 -22.84 -3.42
CA ASN A 71 8.52 -22.37 -3.13
C ASN A 71 8.57 -20.88 -2.74
N PHE A 72 7.95 -20.02 -3.56
CA PHE A 72 7.89 -18.58 -3.30
C PHE A 72 6.67 -18.16 -2.50
N GLU A 73 5.66 -19.03 -2.40
CA GLU A 73 4.41 -18.76 -1.69
C GLU A 73 4.58 -18.73 -0.17
N THR A 74 5.70 -19.26 0.34
CA THR A 74 6.05 -19.24 1.76
C THR A 74 7.16 -18.24 2.08
N GLY A 75 7.69 -17.56 1.05
CA GLY A 75 8.74 -16.57 1.19
C GLY A 75 8.16 -15.15 1.20
N TYR A 76 8.75 -14.28 2.01
CA TYR A 76 8.43 -12.87 2.04
C TYR A 76 9.68 -12.02 2.23
N TRP A 77 9.58 -10.74 1.90
CA TRP A 77 10.55 -9.74 2.32
C TRP A 77 9.90 -8.72 3.25
N SER A 78 10.70 -7.99 4.00
CA SER A 78 10.21 -6.94 4.91
C SER A 78 10.86 -5.59 4.56
N PRO A 79 10.08 -4.48 4.56
CA PRO A 79 10.58 -3.12 4.38
C PRO A 79 11.77 -2.78 5.28
N PRO A 80 12.67 -1.87 4.86
CA PRO A 80 13.91 -1.57 5.57
C PRO A 80 13.71 -0.83 6.89
N LEU A 81 12.67 0.02 7.00
CA LEU A 81 12.51 0.94 8.11
C LEU A 81 11.78 0.31 9.31
N SER A 82 12.23 0.65 10.51
CA SER A 82 11.48 0.37 11.74
C SER A 82 10.19 1.20 11.81
N PRO A 83 9.19 0.79 12.61
CA PRO A 83 7.95 1.55 12.78
C PRO A 83 8.17 3.02 13.19
N GLN A 84 9.07 3.27 14.14
CA GLN A 84 9.37 4.63 14.59
C GLN A 84 9.94 5.49 13.46
N GLN A 85 10.83 4.93 12.62
CA GLN A 85 11.40 5.67 11.49
C GLN A 85 10.34 6.01 10.44
N VAL A 86 9.42 5.10 10.13
CA VAL A 86 8.30 5.37 9.21
C VAL A 86 7.44 6.50 9.76
N TYR A 87 7.03 6.39 11.03
CA TYR A 87 6.25 7.42 11.71
C TYR A 87 6.93 8.79 11.66
N ASP A 88 8.21 8.86 12.01
CA ASP A 88 8.97 10.12 12.07
C ASP A 88 9.12 10.78 10.68
N PHE A 89 9.28 9.99 9.62
CA PHE A 89 9.34 10.52 8.25
C PHE A 89 8.00 11.10 7.80
N GLU A 90 6.90 10.40 8.06
CA GLU A 90 5.56 10.86 7.71
C GLU A 90 5.18 12.12 8.51
N LYS A 91 5.40 12.07 9.83
CA LYS A 91 5.19 13.21 10.72
C LYS A 91 6.01 14.42 10.28
N GLY A 92 7.31 14.23 10.05
CA GLY A 92 8.20 15.29 9.63
C GLY A 92 7.78 15.91 8.29
N GLN A 93 7.26 15.11 7.34
CA GLN A 93 6.72 15.66 6.10
C GLN A 93 5.52 16.58 6.34
N ILE A 94 4.58 16.17 7.19
CA ILE A 94 3.35 16.91 7.47
C ILE A 94 3.68 18.20 8.25
N GLU A 95 4.52 18.12 9.27
CA GLU A 95 4.93 19.27 10.08
C GLU A 95 5.74 20.29 9.27
N ASN A 96 6.61 19.84 8.36
CA ASN A 96 7.32 20.74 7.44
C ASN A 96 6.39 21.45 6.45
N ALA A 97 5.17 20.94 6.24
CA ALA A 97 4.13 21.62 5.47
C ALA A 97 3.28 22.58 6.32
N GLY A 98 3.59 22.75 7.61
CA GLY A 98 2.90 23.69 8.51
C GLY A 98 1.62 23.13 9.14
N LEU A 99 1.48 21.81 9.25
CA LEU A 99 0.30 21.13 9.76
C LEU A 99 0.61 20.29 11.01
N ASN A 100 -0.40 20.02 11.84
CA ASN A 100 -0.32 18.96 12.85
C ASN A 100 -0.37 17.59 12.18
N ALA A 101 0.43 16.63 12.65
CA ALA A 101 0.54 15.32 12.02
C ALA A 101 -0.32 14.25 12.71
N LEU A 102 -1.16 13.58 11.93
CA LEU A 102 -1.80 12.31 12.27
C LEU A 102 -1.21 11.23 11.33
N VAL A 103 -0.70 10.13 11.88
CA VAL A 103 -0.03 9.10 11.09
C VAL A 103 -0.58 7.74 11.47
N SER A 104 -1.09 7.00 10.50
CA SER A 104 -1.53 5.61 10.63
C SER A 104 -0.68 4.71 9.76
N VAL A 105 0.05 3.80 10.40
CA VAL A 105 0.85 2.75 9.76
C VAL A 105 -0.04 1.52 9.55
N THR A 106 0.16 0.76 8.47
CA THR A 106 -0.70 -0.38 8.13
C THR A 106 0.13 -1.50 7.53
N ASP A 107 0.89 -2.21 8.36
CA ASP A 107 1.61 -3.40 7.91
C ASP A 107 0.63 -4.47 7.40
N HIS A 108 1.06 -5.29 6.43
CA HIS A 108 0.26 -6.39 5.91
C HIS A 108 -0.12 -7.38 7.02
N ASP A 109 -1.43 -7.52 7.25
CA ASP A 109 -2.03 -8.50 8.15
C ASP A 109 -1.38 -8.52 9.55
N CYS A 110 -0.92 -7.36 10.04
CA CYS A 110 -0.14 -7.23 11.27
C CYS A 110 -0.34 -5.87 11.93
N ILE A 111 -0.44 -5.84 13.26
CA ILE A 111 -0.59 -4.61 14.06
C ILE A 111 0.60 -4.29 14.98
N ASP A 112 1.60 -5.18 15.05
CA ASP A 112 2.75 -5.09 15.98
C ASP A 112 3.55 -3.78 15.82
N GLY A 113 3.63 -3.28 14.58
CA GLY A 113 4.29 -2.01 14.28
C GLY A 113 3.69 -0.83 15.04
N ASN A 114 2.36 -0.81 15.22
CA ASN A 114 1.64 0.26 15.91
C ASN A 114 2.00 0.31 17.40
N PHE A 115 1.99 -0.83 18.09
CA PHE A 115 2.36 -0.91 19.51
C PHE A 115 3.83 -0.54 19.75
N THR A 116 4.72 -0.94 18.82
CA THR A 116 6.16 -0.60 18.90
C THR A 116 6.40 0.91 18.91
N ILE A 117 5.59 1.69 18.16
CA ILE A 117 5.72 3.16 18.12
C ILE A 117 5.36 3.78 19.47
N GLU A 118 4.36 3.24 20.17
CA GLU A 118 3.90 3.78 21.45
C GLU A 118 4.82 3.40 22.60
N GLU A 119 5.35 2.18 22.61
CA GLU A 119 6.35 1.78 23.60
C GLU A 119 7.60 2.67 23.56
N ALA A 120 7.95 3.15 22.37
CA ALA A 120 9.06 4.09 22.19
C ALA A 120 8.74 5.51 22.71
N ASP A 121 7.47 5.89 22.83
CA ASP A 121 7.03 7.19 23.35
C ASP A 121 5.61 7.12 23.92
N SER A 122 5.51 6.85 25.22
CA SER A 122 4.23 6.63 25.92
C SER A 122 3.30 7.86 25.97
N LYS A 123 3.76 9.02 25.47
CA LYS A 123 2.94 10.24 25.33
C LYS A 123 2.29 10.34 23.94
N LYS A 124 2.73 9.50 22.98
CA LYS A 124 2.10 9.38 21.68
C LYS A 124 0.97 8.37 21.77
N THR A 125 -0.15 8.70 21.15
CA THR A 125 -1.20 7.74 20.84
C THR A 125 -1.27 7.67 19.34
N VAL A 126 -1.00 6.50 18.77
CA VAL A 126 -1.12 6.27 17.33
C VAL A 126 -2.30 5.34 17.07
N PRO A 127 -3.02 5.53 15.95
CA PRO A 127 -4.07 4.59 15.54
C PRO A 127 -3.48 3.19 15.40
N ILE A 128 -4.17 2.18 15.94
CA ILE A 128 -3.83 0.77 15.67
C ILE A 128 -4.50 0.38 14.36
N SER A 129 -3.69 0.06 13.35
CA SER A 129 -4.19 -0.12 11.99
C SER A 129 -3.41 -1.20 11.25
N LEU A 130 -4.01 -1.78 10.21
CA LEU A 130 -3.41 -2.82 9.37
C LEU A 130 -3.90 -2.72 7.93
N GLU A 131 -3.12 -3.23 7.00
CA GLU A 131 -3.60 -3.53 5.65
C GLU A 131 -4.04 -5.00 5.64
N TRP A 132 -5.35 -5.21 5.67
CA TRP A 132 -5.95 -6.53 5.68
C TRP A 132 -6.07 -7.08 4.26
N THR A 133 -5.46 -8.24 4.02
CA THR A 133 -5.59 -8.99 2.76
C THR A 133 -6.91 -9.77 2.76
N VAL A 134 -7.82 -9.43 1.86
CA VAL A 134 -9.15 -10.03 1.74
C VAL A 134 -9.25 -10.89 0.48
N PRO A 135 -9.15 -12.23 0.59
CA PRO A 135 -9.47 -13.13 -0.50
C PRO A 135 -10.90 -12.93 -1.02
N PHE A 136 -11.05 -12.84 -2.33
CA PHE A 136 -12.33 -12.66 -3.01
C PHE A 136 -12.33 -13.34 -4.37
N GLU A 137 -13.18 -14.35 -4.54
CA GLU A 137 -13.24 -15.19 -5.74
C GLU A 137 -11.85 -15.75 -6.12
N GLU A 138 -11.38 -15.55 -7.36
CA GLU A 138 -10.06 -15.97 -7.82
C GLU A 138 -8.90 -15.04 -7.43
N GLY A 139 -9.14 -13.94 -6.70
CA GLY A 139 -8.12 -12.96 -6.33
C GLY A 139 -8.20 -12.48 -4.88
N TYR A 140 -7.65 -11.30 -4.61
CA TYR A 140 -7.83 -10.59 -3.34
C TYR A 140 -7.83 -9.06 -3.51
N PHE A 141 -8.35 -8.37 -2.50
CA PHE A 141 -8.21 -6.93 -2.32
C PHE A 141 -7.50 -6.62 -1.00
N HIS A 142 -6.93 -5.42 -0.89
CA HIS A 142 -6.41 -4.94 0.37
C HIS A 142 -7.34 -3.89 0.96
N ILE A 143 -7.62 -4.04 2.25
CA ILE A 143 -8.48 -3.15 3.01
C ILE A 143 -7.66 -2.49 4.11
N GLY A 144 -7.51 -1.17 4.04
CA GLY A 144 -6.99 -0.39 5.15
C GLY A 144 -8.02 -0.36 6.27
N VAL A 145 -7.72 -1.03 7.39
CA VAL A 145 -8.54 -0.97 8.62
C VAL A 145 -7.78 -0.12 9.61
N HIS A 146 -8.36 1.04 9.94
CA HIS A 146 -7.71 2.06 10.74
C HIS A 146 -8.40 2.30 12.07
N ASN A 147 -7.59 2.61 13.08
CA ASN A 147 -8.03 3.04 14.41
C ASN A 147 -8.86 1.99 15.18
N LEU A 148 -8.37 0.75 15.20
CA LEU A 148 -8.94 -0.30 16.03
C LEU A 148 -8.93 0.11 17.52
N PRO A 149 -10.00 -0.17 18.27
CA PRO A 149 -10.01 0.00 19.72
C PRO A 149 -8.91 -0.83 20.37
N ARG A 150 -8.10 -0.21 21.21
CA ARG A 150 -6.87 -0.81 21.74
C ARG A 150 -7.11 -2.09 22.55
N ASP A 151 -8.16 -2.11 23.34
CA ASP A 151 -8.58 -3.25 24.15
C ASP A 151 -9.13 -4.42 23.33
N LEU A 152 -9.53 -4.17 22.08
CA LEU A 152 -10.08 -5.16 21.15
C LEU A 152 -9.17 -5.44 19.94
N ALA A 153 -8.07 -4.70 19.76
CA ALA A 153 -7.27 -4.75 18.54
C ALA A 153 -6.69 -6.13 18.26
N ASP A 154 -6.19 -6.83 19.29
CA ASP A 154 -5.68 -8.20 19.17
C ASP A 154 -6.79 -9.19 18.78
N GLU A 155 -8.00 -9.02 19.34
CA GLU A 155 -9.13 -9.90 19.04
C GLU A 155 -9.63 -9.68 17.62
N ILE A 156 -9.87 -8.42 17.23
CA ILE A 156 -10.34 -8.05 15.89
C ILE A 156 -9.33 -8.47 14.83
N SER A 157 -8.05 -8.11 15.00
CA SER A 157 -7.00 -8.46 14.03
C SER A 157 -6.90 -9.97 13.84
N LYS A 158 -6.99 -10.77 14.90
CA LYS A 158 -7.00 -12.23 14.81
C LYS A 158 -8.17 -12.76 13.98
N GLN A 159 -9.37 -12.16 14.07
CA GLN A 159 -10.52 -12.55 13.25
C GLN A 159 -10.28 -12.24 11.77
N LEU A 160 -9.76 -11.05 11.46
CA LEU A 160 -9.44 -10.62 10.09
C LEU A 160 -8.35 -11.51 9.46
N ILE A 161 -7.24 -11.69 10.17
CA ILE A 161 -6.11 -12.54 9.76
C ILE A 161 -6.54 -14.00 9.60
N GLY A 162 -7.43 -14.48 10.49
CA GLY A 162 -8.04 -15.80 10.38
C GLY A 162 -8.73 -16.01 9.03
N PHE A 163 -9.52 -15.03 8.58
CA PHE A 163 -10.13 -15.07 7.26
C PHE A 163 -9.10 -15.07 6.14
N THR A 164 -8.02 -14.28 6.23
CA THR A 164 -6.98 -14.24 5.19
C THR A 164 -6.34 -15.61 4.95
N PHE A 165 -5.94 -16.30 6.02
CA PHE A 165 -5.10 -17.49 5.92
C PHE A 165 -5.87 -18.82 5.99
N ASP A 166 -7.10 -18.84 6.50
CA ASP A 166 -7.93 -20.04 6.57
C ASP A 166 -8.95 -20.09 5.42
N LYS A 167 -8.63 -20.89 4.40
CA LYS A 167 -9.50 -21.09 3.23
C LYS A 167 -10.89 -21.60 3.58
N GLN A 168 -11.08 -22.26 4.72
CA GLN A 168 -12.41 -22.71 5.14
C GLN A 168 -13.32 -21.54 5.52
N GLN A 169 -12.75 -20.38 5.83
CA GLN A 169 -13.48 -19.18 6.20
C GLN A 169 -13.87 -18.32 4.99
N HIS A 170 -13.37 -18.61 3.79
CA HIS A 170 -13.57 -17.83 2.55
C HIS A 170 -15.00 -17.95 2.01
N THR A 171 -15.95 -17.41 2.77
CA THR A 171 -17.38 -17.37 2.44
C THR A 171 -17.88 -15.93 2.50
N SER A 172 -18.87 -15.59 1.66
CA SER A 172 -19.43 -14.23 1.62
C SER A 172 -20.12 -13.85 2.92
N GLU A 173 -20.77 -14.82 3.58
CA GLU A 173 -21.43 -14.65 4.87
C GLU A 173 -20.41 -14.25 5.94
N ARG A 174 -19.29 -14.99 6.02
CA ARG A 174 -18.24 -14.69 6.99
C ARG A 174 -17.58 -13.34 6.74
N LEU A 175 -17.33 -13.00 5.47
CA LEU A 175 -16.76 -11.70 5.14
C LEU A 175 -17.72 -10.56 5.51
N ASN A 176 -19.02 -10.75 5.30
CA ASN A 176 -20.03 -9.78 5.70
C ASN A 176 -20.11 -9.60 7.23
N GLU A 177 -20.00 -10.69 8.01
CA GLU A 177 -19.92 -10.62 9.48
C GLU A 177 -18.71 -9.80 9.95
N LEU A 178 -17.55 -10.01 9.33
CA LEU A 178 -16.33 -9.27 9.68
C LEU A 178 -16.47 -7.78 9.38
N PHE A 179 -17.04 -7.42 8.24
CA PHE A 179 -17.31 -6.01 7.94
C PHE A 179 -18.36 -5.40 8.87
N ALA A 180 -19.42 -6.13 9.21
CA ALA A 180 -20.42 -5.66 10.18
C ALA A 180 -19.80 -5.42 11.56
N MET A 181 -18.92 -6.31 12.02
CA MET A 181 -18.17 -6.14 13.26
C MET A 181 -17.30 -4.86 13.24
N LEU A 182 -16.66 -4.54 12.11
CA LEU A 182 -15.90 -3.29 11.96
C LEU A 182 -16.81 -2.05 11.96
N GLU A 183 -17.98 -2.14 11.32
CA GLU A 183 -18.96 -1.05 11.28
C GLU A 183 -19.53 -0.70 12.66
N GLU A 184 -19.70 -1.69 13.54
CA GLU A 184 -20.24 -1.50 14.90
C GLU A 184 -19.40 -0.52 15.75
N VAL A 185 -18.14 -0.27 15.38
CA VAL A 185 -17.26 0.70 16.03
C VAL A 185 -17.23 2.00 15.18
N PRO A 186 -17.84 3.11 15.64
CA PRO A 186 -17.90 4.38 14.90
C PRO A 186 -16.53 4.95 14.52
N GLU A 187 -15.52 4.70 15.35
CA GLU A 187 -14.18 5.26 15.23
C GLU A 187 -13.27 4.49 14.26
N ILE A 188 -13.69 3.31 13.78
CA ILE A 188 -12.95 2.54 12.77
C ILE A 188 -13.20 3.15 11.39
N LEU A 189 -12.12 3.31 10.63
CA LEU A 189 -12.15 3.71 9.22
C LEU A 189 -11.72 2.53 8.34
N VAL A 190 -12.54 2.23 7.34
CA VAL A 190 -12.36 1.11 6.39
C VAL A 190 -12.19 1.67 4.98
N ILE A 191 -11.01 1.47 4.39
CA ILE A 191 -10.64 2.01 3.08
C ILE A 191 -10.33 0.85 2.14
N LEU A 192 -10.86 0.89 0.92
CA LEU A 192 -10.38 -0.02 -0.13
C LEU A 192 -9.09 0.54 -0.72
N ASN A 193 -7.97 -0.10 -0.40
CA ASN A 193 -6.64 0.30 -0.84
C ASN A 193 -6.45 0.02 -2.33
N HIS A 194 -5.73 0.92 -3.01
CA HIS A 194 -5.32 0.88 -4.42
C HIS A 194 -6.27 0.09 -5.34
N PRO A 195 -7.58 0.45 -5.40
CA PRO A 195 -8.65 -0.45 -5.88
C PRO A 195 -8.48 -0.90 -7.34
N LEU A 196 -7.82 -0.11 -8.18
CA LEU A 196 -7.61 -0.39 -9.60
C LEU A 196 -6.28 -1.10 -9.89
N TRP A 197 -5.48 -1.40 -8.87
CA TRP A 197 -4.25 -2.15 -9.05
C TRP A 197 -4.53 -3.64 -9.22
N ASP A 198 -4.32 -4.12 -10.44
CA ASP A 198 -4.28 -5.54 -10.78
C ASP A 198 -3.01 -6.21 -10.21
N ILE A 199 -2.98 -6.39 -8.88
CA ILE A 199 -1.88 -7.03 -8.15
C ILE A 199 -1.76 -8.53 -8.49
N GLU A 200 -2.91 -9.18 -8.70
CA GLU A 200 -3.02 -10.60 -9.03
C GLU A 200 -2.64 -10.92 -10.47
N MET A 201 -2.44 -9.90 -11.29
CA MET A 201 -2.11 -10.05 -12.71
C MET A 201 -3.22 -10.81 -13.48
N ALA A 202 -4.47 -10.64 -13.05
CA ALA A 202 -5.68 -11.16 -13.67
C ALA A 202 -5.96 -10.51 -15.04
N GLY A 203 -5.28 -9.40 -15.33
CA GLY A 203 -5.53 -8.56 -16.48
C GLY A 203 -6.62 -7.54 -16.19
N LYS A 204 -6.56 -6.38 -16.86
CA LYS A 204 -7.44 -5.24 -16.62
C LYS A 204 -8.93 -5.60 -16.57
N GLU A 205 -9.44 -6.33 -17.57
CA GLU A 205 -10.87 -6.69 -17.64
C GLU A 205 -11.28 -7.68 -16.54
N GLY A 206 -10.37 -8.59 -16.15
CA GLY A 206 -10.60 -9.52 -15.04
C GLY A 206 -10.67 -8.78 -13.72
N HIS A 207 -9.68 -7.92 -13.45
CA HIS A 207 -9.63 -7.09 -12.24
C HIS A 207 -10.84 -6.16 -12.12
N GLU A 208 -11.24 -5.50 -13.20
CA GLU A 208 -12.43 -4.63 -13.21
C GLU A 208 -13.72 -5.40 -12.90
N ARG A 209 -13.83 -6.66 -13.32
CA ARG A 209 -14.97 -7.52 -12.98
C ARG A 209 -14.97 -7.86 -11.48
N LEU A 210 -13.83 -8.28 -10.94
CA LEU A 210 -13.66 -8.61 -9.53
C LEU A 210 -13.98 -7.39 -8.65
N LEU A 211 -13.45 -6.21 -9.00
CA LEU A 211 -13.69 -4.98 -8.24
C LEU A 211 -15.17 -4.60 -8.20
N LYS A 212 -15.87 -4.70 -9.34
CA LYS A 212 -17.31 -4.45 -9.37
C LYS A 212 -18.10 -5.47 -8.57
N GLY A 213 -17.72 -6.76 -8.64
CA GLY A 213 -18.31 -7.82 -7.81
C GLY A 213 -18.14 -7.56 -6.31
N PHE A 214 -16.92 -7.17 -5.92
CA PHE A 214 -16.59 -6.83 -4.54
C PHE A 214 -17.39 -5.61 -4.05
N LEU A 215 -17.39 -4.51 -4.81
CA LEU A 215 -18.13 -3.30 -4.43
C LEU A 215 -19.65 -3.55 -4.38
N ARG A 216 -20.22 -4.37 -5.28
CA ARG A 216 -21.64 -4.76 -5.21
C ARG A 216 -21.98 -5.54 -3.95
N SER A 217 -21.07 -6.40 -3.49
CA SER A 217 -21.34 -7.30 -2.37
C SER A 217 -21.03 -6.65 -1.01
N PHE A 218 -19.95 -5.88 -0.94
CA PHE A 218 -19.38 -5.37 0.32
C PHE A 218 -19.13 -3.86 0.33
N GLY A 219 -19.38 -3.16 -0.77
CA GLY A 219 -19.06 -1.74 -0.90
C GLY A 219 -19.76 -0.86 0.14
N ARG A 220 -20.93 -1.27 0.66
CA ARG A 220 -21.64 -0.53 1.74
C ARG A 220 -20.82 -0.36 3.02
N TRP A 221 -19.84 -1.24 3.24
CA TRP A 221 -18.92 -1.22 4.39
C TRP A 221 -17.63 -0.44 4.11
N ILE A 222 -17.45 0.07 2.90
CA ILE A 222 -16.26 0.80 2.48
C ILE A 222 -16.52 2.30 2.60
N HIS A 223 -15.70 2.97 3.42
CA HIS A 223 -15.87 4.38 3.73
C HIS A 223 -15.20 5.30 2.71
N ALA A 224 -14.11 4.85 2.09
CA ALA A 224 -13.42 5.59 1.05
C ALA A 224 -12.64 4.67 0.09
N LEU A 225 -12.35 5.20 -1.10
CA LEU A 225 -11.42 4.58 -2.05
C LEU A 225 -10.06 5.26 -2.02
N GLU A 226 -8.98 4.49 -2.09
CA GLU A 226 -7.64 5.05 -1.94
C GLU A 226 -7.12 5.73 -3.22
N VAL A 227 -6.79 7.02 -3.10
CA VAL A 227 -5.86 7.71 -4.00
C VAL A 227 -4.43 7.41 -3.54
N ASN A 228 -3.77 6.52 -4.26
CA ASN A 228 -2.55 5.91 -3.77
C ASN A 228 -1.28 6.61 -4.29
N GLY A 229 -0.39 6.97 -3.38
CA GLY A 229 0.86 7.66 -3.65
C GLY A 229 1.77 6.89 -4.60
N PHE A 230 1.75 5.56 -4.54
CA PHE A 230 2.52 4.65 -5.39
C PHE A 230 1.82 4.23 -6.69
N ARG A 231 0.74 4.92 -7.09
CA ARG A 231 0.06 4.69 -8.38
C ARG A 231 0.21 5.88 -9.34
N SER A 232 -0.18 5.68 -10.60
CA SER A 232 -0.09 6.71 -11.63
C SER A 232 -1.19 7.76 -11.48
N TRP A 233 -1.02 8.92 -12.11
CA TRP A 233 -2.07 9.94 -12.11
C TRP A 233 -3.33 9.47 -12.83
N SER A 234 -3.19 8.77 -13.96
CA SER A 234 -4.35 8.29 -14.71
C SER A 234 -5.17 7.28 -13.92
N GLU A 235 -4.51 6.43 -13.15
CA GLU A 235 -5.17 5.46 -12.26
C GLU A 235 -5.84 6.15 -11.07
N ASN A 236 -5.14 7.03 -10.34
CA ASN A 236 -5.74 7.78 -9.23
C ASN A 236 -6.90 8.68 -9.68
N LYS A 237 -6.82 9.25 -10.88
CA LYS A 237 -7.93 9.96 -11.49
C LYS A 237 -9.13 9.03 -11.69
N ALA A 238 -8.91 7.82 -12.21
CA ALA A 238 -9.98 6.83 -12.37
C ALA A 238 -10.56 6.38 -11.02
N VAL A 239 -9.76 6.28 -9.96
CA VAL A 239 -10.27 6.03 -8.59
C VAL A 239 -11.16 7.16 -8.10
N ILE A 240 -10.75 8.42 -8.28
CA ILE A 240 -11.58 9.60 -7.94
C ILE A 240 -12.90 9.57 -8.72
N GLU A 241 -12.85 9.19 -9.99
CA GLU A 241 -14.04 9.08 -10.84
C GLU A 241 -14.98 7.96 -10.40
N LEU A 242 -14.42 6.82 -9.98
CA LEU A 242 -15.16 5.69 -9.40
C LEU A 242 -15.80 6.08 -8.07
N ALA A 243 -15.06 6.71 -7.15
CA ALA A 243 -15.54 7.13 -5.83
C ALA A 243 -16.74 8.09 -5.96
N GLU A 244 -16.66 9.08 -6.85
CA GLU A 244 -17.77 9.98 -7.15
C GLU A 244 -18.97 9.26 -7.79
N ALA A 245 -18.74 8.22 -8.59
CA ALA A 245 -19.80 7.44 -9.21
C ALA A 245 -20.56 6.56 -8.22
N VAL A 246 -19.84 5.92 -7.28
CA VAL A 246 -20.46 5.07 -6.25
C VAL A 246 -20.97 5.89 -5.05
N GLY A 247 -20.51 7.12 -4.87
CA GLY A 247 -21.06 8.06 -3.88
C GLY A 247 -20.34 8.11 -2.53
N ILE A 248 -19.07 7.70 -2.46
CA ILE A 248 -18.19 7.80 -1.27
C ILE A 248 -17.00 8.73 -1.55
N PRO A 249 -16.36 9.31 -0.52
CA PRO A 249 -15.14 10.10 -0.71
C PRO A 249 -13.94 9.22 -1.08
N VAL A 250 -12.81 9.87 -1.37
CA VAL A 250 -11.50 9.22 -1.42
C VAL A 250 -10.73 9.48 -0.13
N ALA A 251 -9.73 8.66 0.15
CA ALA A 251 -8.69 8.94 1.13
C ALA A 251 -7.33 8.72 0.46
N THR A 252 -6.27 9.38 0.94
CA THR A 252 -4.93 9.10 0.42
C THR A 252 -4.18 8.14 1.29
N GLY A 253 -3.43 7.25 0.66
CA GLY A 253 -2.41 6.46 1.32
C GLY A 253 -1.21 6.21 0.40
N GLY A 254 -0.06 5.88 0.96
CA GLY A 254 1.19 5.92 0.23
C GLY A 254 1.66 4.61 -0.37
N ASP A 255 1.24 3.49 0.20
CA ASP A 255 1.75 2.13 -0.10
C ASP A 255 3.29 2.09 -0.11
N ARG A 256 3.86 2.78 0.88
CA ARG A 256 5.29 3.04 0.95
C ARG A 256 6.02 1.91 1.66
N HIS A 257 6.98 1.35 0.93
CA HIS A 257 7.90 0.33 1.43
C HIS A 257 9.38 0.77 1.41
N GLY A 258 9.65 1.94 0.83
CA GLY A 258 10.99 2.52 0.73
C GLY A 258 11.33 3.41 1.92
N CYS A 259 12.29 4.31 1.74
CA CYS A 259 12.78 5.19 2.82
C CYS A 259 12.33 6.64 2.66
N ARG A 260 11.22 6.87 1.95
CA ARG A 260 10.68 8.21 1.69
C ARG A 260 9.24 8.30 2.13
N PRO A 261 8.82 9.47 2.61
CA PRO A 261 7.45 9.66 3.03
C PRO A 261 6.46 9.59 1.87
N ASN A 262 5.18 9.49 2.20
CA ASN A 262 4.07 9.43 1.27
C ASN A 262 4.06 10.62 0.31
N THR A 263 3.77 10.36 -0.96
CA THR A 263 3.66 11.43 -1.95
C THR A 263 2.28 12.07 -2.00
N VAL A 264 1.39 11.65 -1.12
CA VAL A 264 0.01 12.10 -0.98
C VAL A 264 -0.33 12.17 0.51
N ILE A 265 -1.15 13.13 0.92
CA ILE A 265 -1.65 13.25 2.29
C ILE A 265 -3.11 13.72 2.27
N ASN A 266 -3.86 13.36 3.31
CA ASN A 266 -5.18 13.94 3.56
C ASN A 266 -5.01 15.26 4.31
N LEU A 267 -5.93 16.19 4.09
CA LEU A 267 -6.01 17.48 4.78
C LEU A 267 -7.31 17.52 5.56
N THR A 268 -7.24 17.96 6.81
CA THR A 268 -8.39 17.95 7.71
C THR A 268 -8.29 19.08 8.75
N ASP A 269 -9.44 19.54 9.23
CA ASP A 269 -9.50 20.44 10.38
C ASP A 269 -9.61 19.68 11.71
N ALA A 270 -9.70 18.35 11.66
CA ALA A 270 -9.68 17.45 12.81
C ALA A 270 -8.40 17.59 13.63
N SER A 271 -8.56 17.45 14.94
CA SER A 271 -7.49 17.44 15.94
C SER A 271 -7.13 16.03 16.42
N SER A 272 -7.96 15.05 16.09
CA SER A 272 -7.81 13.63 16.44
C SER A 272 -8.11 12.73 15.24
N PHE A 273 -7.73 11.46 15.31
CA PHE A 273 -8.02 10.50 14.24
C PHE A 273 -9.51 10.16 14.19
N GLU A 274 -10.18 10.12 15.33
CA GLU A 274 -11.62 9.89 15.47
C GLU A 274 -12.44 10.99 14.78
N GLU A 275 -12.05 12.25 14.95
CA GLU A 275 -12.68 13.38 14.24
C GLU A 275 -12.49 13.25 12.72
N PHE A 276 -11.28 12.86 12.28
CA PHE A 276 -11.01 12.60 10.86
C PHE A 276 -11.85 11.44 10.31
N VAL A 277 -12.05 10.35 11.07
CA VAL A 277 -12.96 9.26 10.69
C VAL A 277 -14.37 9.79 10.47
N GLY A 278 -14.86 10.68 11.35
CA GLY A 278 -16.15 11.34 11.20
C GLY A 278 -16.31 12.10 9.88
N GLU A 279 -15.30 12.88 9.48
CA GLU A 279 -15.32 13.63 8.21
C GLU A 279 -15.45 12.70 6.98
N ILE A 280 -14.75 11.57 6.99
CA ILE A 280 -14.79 10.61 5.89
C ILE A 280 -16.08 9.78 5.90
N ARG A 281 -16.44 9.20 7.04
CA ARG A 281 -17.53 8.23 7.18
C ARG A 281 -18.90 8.90 7.19
N VAL A 282 -19.05 9.98 7.96
CA VAL A 282 -20.34 10.65 8.21
C VAL A 282 -20.55 11.80 7.23
N ASP A 283 -19.60 12.73 7.16
CA ASP A 283 -19.75 13.91 6.28
C ASP A 283 -19.53 13.56 4.81
N LYS A 284 -18.91 12.40 4.53
CA LYS A 284 -18.59 11.90 3.19
C LYS A 284 -17.81 12.91 2.38
N ARG A 285 -16.84 13.56 3.02
CA ARG A 285 -15.99 14.62 2.44
C ARG A 285 -14.53 14.31 2.68
N ALA A 286 -13.72 14.60 1.67
CA ALA A 286 -12.28 14.51 1.76
C ALA A 286 -11.62 15.71 1.09
N GLU A 287 -10.57 16.22 1.73
CA GLU A 287 -9.61 17.11 1.08
C GLU A 287 -8.25 16.42 1.06
N ILE A 288 -7.61 16.39 -0.11
CA ILE A 288 -6.36 15.66 -0.30
C ILE A 288 -5.33 16.53 -1.00
N ALA A 289 -4.04 16.23 -0.77
CA ALA A 289 -2.92 16.92 -1.39
C ALA A 289 -1.96 15.94 -2.06
N LEU A 290 -1.61 16.23 -3.32
CA LEU A 290 -0.48 15.60 -4.00
C LEU A 290 0.78 16.39 -3.68
N MET A 291 1.73 15.75 -3.02
CA MET A 291 3.01 16.35 -2.65
C MET A 291 3.88 16.54 -3.90
N PRO A 292 4.85 17.48 -3.90
CA PRO A 292 5.70 17.75 -5.07
C PRO A 292 6.41 16.50 -5.61
N ALA A 293 6.75 15.54 -4.74
CA ALA A 293 7.36 14.28 -5.12
C ALA A 293 6.46 13.40 -6.02
N TYR A 294 5.13 13.54 -5.95
CA TYR A 294 4.18 12.80 -6.78
C TYR A 294 4.30 13.14 -8.27
N GLU A 295 4.82 14.33 -8.62
CA GLU A 295 5.02 14.74 -10.02
C GLU A 295 6.00 13.81 -10.77
N GLN A 296 6.88 13.12 -10.04
CA GLN A 296 7.79 12.17 -10.63
C GLN A 296 7.02 10.98 -11.25
N PRO A 297 7.39 10.54 -12.48
CA PRO A 297 6.76 9.40 -13.12
C PRO A 297 6.78 8.15 -12.22
N LEU A 298 5.71 7.33 -12.28
CA LEU A 298 5.56 6.16 -11.43
C LEU A 298 6.78 5.23 -11.45
N HIS A 299 7.26 4.84 -12.63
CA HIS A 299 8.44 3.98 -12.75
C HIS A 299 9.70 4.56 -12.10
N SER A 300 9.85 5.89 -12.10
CA SER A 300 10.96 6.53 -11.39
C SER A 300 10.81 6.41 -9.87
N ARG A 301 9.59 6.53 -9.34
CA ARG A 301 9.29 6.36 -7.91
C ARG A 301 9.43 4.90 -7.48
N GLN A 302 9.00 3.95 -8.32
CA GLN A 302 9.17 2.52 -8.11
C GLN A 302 10.64 2.12 -8.06
N LEU A 303 11.46 2.56 -9.04
CA LEU A 303 12.89 2.27 -9.06
C LEU A 303 13.64 2.92 -7.89
N GLN A 304 13.24 4.11 -7.45
CA GLN A 304 13.73 4.68 -6.20
C GLN A 304 13.44 3.73 -5.02
N SER A 305 12.18 3.30 -4.89
CA SER A 305 11.76 2.42 -3.79
C SER A 305 12.58 1.12 -3.81
N PHE A 306 12.71 0.48 -4.98
CA PHE A 306 13.55 -0.73 -5.13
C PHE A 306 15.01 -0.48 -4.78
N SER A 307 15.58 0.67 -5.17
CA SER A 307 16.95 1.04 -4.81
C SER A 307 17.11 1.17 -3.29
N GLU A 308 16.14 1.78 -2.61
CA GLU A 308 16.12 1.91 -1.15
C GLU A 308 15.96 0.51 -0.48
N ILE A 309 15.01 -0.31 -0.93
CA ILE A 309 14.80 -1.68 -0.43
C ILE A 309 16.06 -2.54 -0.58
N LEU A 310 16.79 -2.40 -1.69
CA LEU A 310 17.99 -3.21 -1.99
C LEU A 310 19.28 -2.65 -1.36
N SER A 311 19.22 -1.46 -0.77
CA SER A 311 20.39 -0.78 -0.21
C SER A 311 20.93 -1.44 1.05
N HIS A 312 22.21 -1.19 1.30
CA HIS A 312 22.89 -1.51 2.54
C HIS A 312 22.79 -0.30 3.50
N TYR A 313 22.31 -0.56 4.71
CA TYR A 313 22.17 0.45 5.76
C TYR A 313 23.05 0.09 6.97
N PRO A 314 24.30 0.59 7.03
CA PRO A 314 25.22 0.25 8.12
C PRO A 314 24.70 0.62 9.52
N ALA A 315 23.86 1.66 9.60
CA ALA A 315 23.28 2.15 10.83
C ALA A 315 22.12 1.29 11.37
N PHE A 316 21.64 0.29 10.62
CA PHE A 316 20.58 -0.58 11.07
C PHE A 316 21.10 -1.66 12.02
N ARG A 317 20.18 -2.25 12.80
CA ARG A 317 20.48 -3.38 13.69
C ARG A 317 21.16 -4.52 12.93
N GLU A 318 22.05 -5.22 13.61
CA GLU A 318 22.70 -6.42 13.05
C GLU A 318 21.64 -7.41 12.57
N GLY A 319 21.86 -8.02 11.40
CA GLY A 319 20.86 -8.90 10.77
C GLY A 319 19.70 -8.17 10.07
N ARG A 320 19.80 -6.86 9.85
CA ARG A 320 18.86 -6.07 9.02
C ARG A 320 19.54 -5.14 8.03
N GLN A 321 20.87 -5.09 8.02
CA GLN A 321 21.64 -4.09 7.28
C GLN A 321 21.53 -4.30 5.76
N HIS A 322 21.57 -5.55 5.29
CA HIS A 322 21.46 -5.89 3.88
C HIS A 322 20.06 -6.40 3.52
N TRP A 323 19.66 -6.22 2.25
CA TRP A 323 18.35 -6.68 1.78
C TRP A 323 18.14 -8.18 1.96
N PHE A 324 19.18 -9.00 1.76
CA PHE A 324 19.11 -10.45 1.95
C PHE A 324 19.08 -10.88 3.43
N ASP A 325 19.27 -9.94 4.37
CA ASP A 325 18.94 -10.18 5.78
C ASP A 325 17.44 -9.98 6.06
N ARG A 326 16.75 -9.29 5.15
CA ARG A 326 15.34 -8.90 5.25
C ARG A 326 14.40 -9.76 4.39
N VAL A 327 14.93 -10.81 3.77
CA VAL A 327 14.17 -11.79 2.98
C VAL A 327 14.17 -13.13 3.70
N PHE A 328 12.97 -13.65 3.93
CA PHE A 328 12.70 -14.84 4.73
C PHE A 328 11.96 -15.89 3.90
N PHE A 329 12.22 -17.16 4.17
CA PHE A 329 11.56 -18.28 3.52
C PHE A 329 11.72 -19.54 4.37
N ASP A 330 10.82 -20.51 4.18
CA ASP A 330 10.94 -21.84 4.78
C ASP A 330 11.73 -22.77 3.84
N VAL A 331 12.64 -23.53 4.42
CA VAL A 331 13.46 -24.55 3.74
C VAL A 331 12.84 -25.95 3.83
N ASP A 332 11.70 -26.10 4.50
CA ASP A 332 10.96 -27.34 4.79
C ASP A 332 11.83 -28.40 5.49
N ASN A 333 12.74 -27.98 6.36
CA ASN A 333 13.61 -28.88 7.13
C ASN A 333 13.24 -28.93 8.62
N GLY A 334 12.06 -28.40 8.98
CA GLY A 334 11.56 -28.33 10.36
C GLY A 334 12.18 -27.20 11.20
N LYS A 335 13.07 -26.36 10.66
CA LYS A 335 13.67 -25.21 11.37
C LYS A 335 12.86 -23.91 11.25
N GLY A 336 11.77 -23.92 10.48
CA GLY A 336 10.94 -22.75 10.19
C GLY A 336 11.65 -21.74 9.28
N LEU A 337 11.13 -20.51 9.30
CA LEU A 337 11.60 -19.39 8.48
C LEU A 337 13.06 -19.02 8.79
N ILE A 338 13.86 -18.87 7.73
CA ILE A 338 15.25 -18.38 7.82
C ILE A 338 15.47 -17.23 6.83
N SER A 339 16.44 -16.36 7.14
CA SER A 339 16.86 -15.32 6.19
C SER A 339 17.75 -15.88 5.07
N LEU A 340 17.82 -15.21 3.91
CA LEU A 340 18.77 -15.57 2.85
C LEU A 340 20.23 -15.54 3.33
N SER A 341 20.61 -14.57 4.19
CA SER A 341 21.94 -14.54 4.79
C SER A 341 22.24 -15.78 5.62
N SER A 342 21.30 -16.18 6.49
CA SER A 342 21.42 -17.37 7.33
C SER A 342 21.48 -18.66 6.51
N HIS A 343 20.82 -18.68 5.35
CA HIS A 343 20.91 -19.79 4.39
C HIS A 343 22.25 -19.84 3.62
N GLY A 344 23.10 -18.82 3.73
CA GLY A 344 24.45 -18.82 3.17
C GLY A 344 24.71 -17.76 2.10
N TRP A 345 23.80 -16.80 1.88
CA TRP A 345 24.03 -15.68 0.95
C TRP A 345 24.96 -14.60 1.54
N LYS A 346 26.19 -14.98 1.91
CA LYS A 346 27.18 -14.08 2.56
C LYS A 346 27.59 -12.86 1.74
N ARG A 347 27.35 -12.87 0.43
CA ARG A 347 27.69 -11.77 -0.49
C ARG A 347 26.51 -11.32 -1.36
N GLY A 348 25.27 -11.62 -0.97
CA GLY A 348 24.07 -11.26 -1.73
C GLY A 348 23.76 -12.15 -2.93
N GLY A 349 24.11 -13.44 -2.85
CA GLY A 349 23.73 -14.44 -3.86
C GLY A 349 24.63 -14.49 -5.10
N PRO A 350 24.15 -15.14 -6.19
CA PRO A 350 24.90 -15.33 -7.43
C PRO A 350 25.33 -14.02 -8.10
N ARG A 351 26.46 -14.04 -8.83
CA ARG A 351 27.03 -12.84 -9.49
C ARG A 351 26.02 -12.10 -10.38
N TRP A 352 25.22 -12.83 -11.17
CA TRP A 352 24.23 -12.23 -12.07
C TRP A 352 23.15 -11.45 -11.32
N LEU A 353 22.70 -11.96 -10.18
CA LEU A 353 21.68 -11.31 -9.35
C LEU A 353 22.23 -10.03 -8.73
N ARG A 354 23.48 -10.06 -8.26
CA ARG A 354 24.15 -8.85 -7.74
C ARG A 354 24.31 -7.77 -8.80
N MET A 355 24.61 -8.14 -10.04
CA MET A 355 24.64 -7.20 -11.17
C MET A 355 23.26 -6.62 -11.48
N ALA A 356 22.20 -7.44 -11.43
CA ALA A 356 20.83 -6.97 -11.60
C ALA A 356 20.44 -5.97 -10.49
N ILE A 357 20.71 -6.30 -9.23
CA ILE A 357 20.45 -5.43 -8.07
C ILE A 357 21.22 -4.11 -8.20
N TRP A 358 22.51 -4.17 -8.53
CA TRP A 358 23.31 -2.96 -8.74
C TRP A 358 22.73 -2.09 -9.85
N THR A 359 22.26 -2.70 -10.95
CA THR A 359 21.65 -1.98 -12.07
C THR A 359 20.35 -1.28 -11.64
N LEU A 360 19.48 -1.96 -10.90
CA LEU A 360 18.28 -1.36 -10.31
C LEU A 360 18.62 -0.19 -9.38
N ALA A 361 19.65 -0.35 -8.54
CA ALA A 361 20.09 0.69 -7.63
C ALA A 361 20.54 1.96 -8.37
N VAL A 362 21.33 1.80 -9.45
CA VAL A 362 21.77 2.91 -10.31
C VAL A 362 20.57 3.59 -10.99
N MET A 363 19.63 2.81 -11.54
CA MET A 363 18.44 3.36 -12.20
C MET A 363 17.49 4.09 -11.23
N GLY A 364 17.44 3.69 -9.96
CA GLY A 364 16.67 4.36 -8.90
C GLY A 364 17.33 5.63 -8.34
N SER A 365 18.60 5.90 -8.69
CA SER A 365 19.34 7.04 -8.16
C SER A 365 18.73 8.38 -8.59
N PRO A 366 18.83 9.45 -7.77
CA PRO A 366 18.34 10.78 -8.12
C PRO A 366 18.85 11.30 -9.47
N THR A 367 20.06 10.92 -9.87
CA THR A 367 20.72 11.35 -11.12
C THR A 367 20.01 10.87 -12.37
N VAL A 368 19.41 9.67 -12.35
CA VAL A 368 18.76 9.07 -13.52
C VAL A 368 17.28 9.46 -13.62
N ARG A 369 16.68 9.97 -12.53
CA ARG A 369 15.24 10.33 -12.46
C ARG A 369 14.73 11.25 -13.57
N PRO A 370 15.46 12.30 -14.00
CA PRO A 370 14.97 13.20 -15.04
C PRO A 370 14.67 12.47 -16.36
N VAL A 371 15.38 11.39 -16.67
CA VAL A 371 15.22 10.61 -17.91
C VAL A 371 13.82 10.00 -18.01
N PHE A 372 13.24 9.54 -16.90
CA PHE A 372 11.89 8.95 -16.90
C PHE A 372 10.80 9.94 -17.31
N ARG A 373 11.04 11.25 -17.21
CA ARG A 373 10.09 12.27 -17.66
C ARG A 373 9.90 12.23 -19.18
N LEU A 374 10.90 11.77 -19.93
CA LEU A 374 10.85 11.63 -21.39
C LEU A 374 9.93 10.48 -21.83
N PHE A 375 9.82 9.43 -21.02
CA PHE A 375 9.02 8.23 -21.30
C PHE A 375 7.60 8.28 -20.72
N ARG A 376 7.25 9.37 -20.02
CA ARG A 376 5.93 9.52 -19.39
C ARG A 376 4.84 9.80 -20.44
N THR A 377 3.78 8.98 -20.41
CA THR A 377 2.59 9.15 -21.25
C THR A 377 1.90 10.50 -20.97
N LYS A 378 1.06 10.98 -21.90
CA LYS A 378 0.27 12.21 -21.65
C LYS A 378 -0.76 12.01 -20.52
N ALA A 379 -1.34 10.81 -20.43
CA ALA A 379 -2.36 10.48 -19.43
C ALA A 379 -1.81 10.51 -18.01
N ASP A 380 -0.53 10.20 -17.81
CA ASP A 380 0.12 10.17 -16.48
C ASP A 380 0.79 11.50 -16.08
N ARG A 381 0.58 12.57 -16.85
CA ARG A 381 1.09 13.90 -16.47
C ARG A 381 0.17 14.49 -15.41
N VAL A 382 0.70 14.65 -14.20
CA VAL A 382 0.03 15.39 -13.14
C VAL A 382 -0.35 16.78 -13.66
N PRO A 383 -1.63 17.19 -13.56
CA PRO A 383 -2.09 18.43 -14.14
C PRO A 383 -1.49 19.63 -13.41
N LYS A 384 -1.37 20.76 -14.12
CA LYS A 384 -0.78 21.97 -13.54
C LYS A 384 -1.67 22.62 -12.48
N SER A 385 -2.98 22.38 -12.56
CA SER A 385 -4.02 22.86 -11.64
C SER A 385 -5.29 22.03 -11.84
N ILE A 386 -6.18 22.04 -10.84
CA ILE A 386 -7.40 21.22 -10.87
C ILE A 386 -8.37 21.66 -11.96
N GLU A 387 -8.46 22.97 -12.25
CA GLU A 387 -9.39 23.55 -13.24
C GLU A 387 -9.08 23.09 -14.67
N LYS A 388 -7.85 22.61 -14.91
CA LYS A 388 -7.41 22.06 -16.19
C LYS A 388 -7.67 20.56 -16.31
N THR A 389 -8.18 19.94 -15.27
CA THR A 389 -8.46 18.50 -15.21
C THR A 389 -9.91 18.26 -15.57
N LYS A 390 -10.15 17.46 -16.61
CA LYS A 390 -11.50 17.00 -16.96
C LYS A 390 -11.75 15.65 -16.30
N PHE A 391 -12.61 15.63 -15.29
CA PHE A 391 -13.17 14.39 -14.75
C PHE A 391 -14.37 13.94 -15.59
N GLN A 392 -14.49 12.65 -15.79
CA GLN A 392 -15.47 11.95 -16.60
C GLN A 392 -16.23 10.99 -15.68
N ARG A 393 -17.52 10.79 -15.97
CA ARG A 393 -18.24 9.69 -15.33
C ARG A 393 -17.80 8.39 -16.01
N PRO A 394 -17.57 7.31 -15.25
CA PRO A 394 -17.40 5.97 -15.83
C PRO A 394 -18.58 5.62 -16.76
N GLU A 395 -18.31 4.86 -17.83
CA GLU A 395 -19.31 4.51 -18.84
C GLU A 395 -20.51 3.75 -18.25
N ASP A 396 -20.29 3.02 -17.16
CA ASP A 396 -21.25 2.23 -16.39
C ASP A 396 -21.75 2.95 -15.11
N SER A 397 -21.63 4.28 -15.06
CA SER A 397 -21.95 5.07 -13.86
C SER A 397 -23.38 4.88 -13.30
N SER A 398 -24.37 4.50 -14.10
CA SER A 398 -25.72 4.21 -13.62
C SER A 398 -25.79 2.93 -12.78
N ASP A 399 -25.02 1.91 -13.17
CA ASP A 399 -24.89 0.65 -12.43
C ASP A 399 -24.05 0.89 -11.17
N LEU A 400 -22.92 1.59 -11.30
CA LEU A 400 -22.06 1.97 -10.18
C LEU A 400 -22.77 2.81 -9.11
N ALA A 401 -23.66 3.73 -9.49
CA ALA A 401 -24.41 4.52 -8.53
C ALA A 401 -25.41 3.68 -7.71
N GLN A 402 -25.86 2.54 -8.24
CA GLN A 402 -26.76 1.64 -7.53
C GLN A 402 -26.02 0.77 -6.50
N ILE A 403 -24.74 0.48 -6.74
CA ILE A 403 -23.88 -0.40 -5.93
C ILE A 403 -23.94 -0.11 -4.43
N LEU A 404 -23.95 1.17 -4.03
CA LEU A 404 -23.93 1.56 -2.61
C LEU A 404 -25.30 2.04 -2.08
N THR A 405 -26.34 1.98 -2.92
CA THR A 405 -27.72 2.36 -2.55
C THR A 405 -28.64 1.16 -2.45
N SER A 406 -28.22 0.00 -2.95
CA SER A 406 -29.00 -1.23 -2.84
C SER A 406 -28.85 -1.80 -1.44
N ASP A 407 -29.90 -1.71 -0.62
CA ASP A 407 -30.03 -2.41 0.68
C ASP A 407 -30.05 -3.95 0.54
N THR A 408 -29.69 -4.50 -0.62
CA THR A 408 -29.72 -5.94 -0.87
C THR A 408 -28.38 -6.58 -0.52
N ALA A 409 -28.28 -7.10 0.70
CA ALA A 409 -27.71 -8.43 0.93
C ALA A 409 -28.70 -9.24 1.76
#